data_AF-A0A957R2G4-F1
#
_entry.id   AF-A0A957R2G4-F1
#
_cell.length_a   1.000
_cell.length_b   1.000
_cell.length_c   1.000
_cell.angle_alpha   90.00
_cell.angle_beta   90.00
_cell.angle_gamma   90.00
#
_symmetry.space_group_name_H-M   'P 1'
#
loop_
_entity.id
_entity.type
_entity.pdbx_description
1 polymer ?
#
loop_
_entity_poly.entity_id
_entity_poly.type
_entity_poly.pdbx_seq_one_letter_code
_entity_poly.pdbx_strand_id
1 'polypeptide(L)'
;VLLEEGFGHLGHTWPPVRMHLTPLPALLIVSAREEIRRVGSVPLEAGISTPERYDIETAVREQFDRSGYVTNIGGLGLYPSMIIETANINFLMDVVAHEWAHHWMGLYPIGLNYASSGEMRTINESAANILGREIGAAVIRRYYPEYVLPPPPENPPEPLPLDPAAPPPFDFRAEMAETRITADRLLAEGNIEAAEFYMEARRRFFLDNGYNLRVLNQAYFAFHGAYADQGGATGSDPVGPLVNQVRAKSGTLRMFLDNIRFVTTFSELQAVAAELE
;
A
#
# COMPACT_ATOMS: atom_id res chain seq x y z
N VAL A 1 -14.60 19.58 -3.23
CA VAL A 1 -14.32 18.18 -2.84
C VAL A 1 -14.02 18.07 -1.35
N LEU A 2 -12.78 18.19 -0.85
CA LEU A 2 -12.49 18.02 0.60
C LEU A 2 -13.35 18.88 1.55
N LEU A 3 -13.59 20.15 1.21
CA LEU A 3 -14.49 21.02 1.98
C LEU A 3 -15.94 20.50 2.04
N GLU A 4 -16.45 19.99 0.93
CA GLU A 4 -17.82 19.47 0.81
C GLU A 4 -17.96 18.12 1.52
N GLU A 5 -16.88 17.35 1.56
CA GLU A 5 -16.79 16.12 2.37
C GLU A 5 -16.70 16.41 3.88
N GLY A 6 -16.58 17.67 4.31
CA GLY A 6 -16.57 18.06 5.72
C GLY A 6 -15.18 18.17 6.35
N PHE A 7 -14.11 18.21 5.55
CA PHE A 7 -12.74 18.44 6.03
C PHE A 7 -12.37 19.93 6.14
N GLY A 8 -13.37 20.79 6.30
CA GLY A 8 -13.19 22.24 6.38
C GLY A 8 -13.16 22.78 7.81
N HIS A 9 -12.33 23.80 8.02
CA HIS A 9 -12.37 24.67 9.19
C HIS A 9 -12.36 26.13 8.72
N LEU A 10 -13.34 26.93 9.17
CA LEU A 10 -13.50 28.34 8.78
C LEU A 10 -13.48 28.59 7.26
N GLY A 11 -14.07 27.68 6.48
CA GLY A 11 -14.14 27.78 5.02
C GLY A 11 -12.89 27.35 4.26
N HIS A 12 -11.84 26.89 4.96
CA HIS A 12 -10.62 26.36 4.37
C HIS A 12 -10.43 24.88 4.71
N THR A 13 -9.81 24.10 3.83
CA THR A 13 -9.46 22.72 4.14
C THR A 13 -8.47 22.69 5.30
N TRP A 14 -8.69 21.81 6.27
CA TRP A 14 -7.77 21.62 7.39
C TRP A 14 -7.37 20.14 7.52
N PRO A 15 -6.07 19.81 7.43
CA PRO A 15 -4.94 20.72 7.18
C PRO A 15 -4.96 21.31 5.76
N PRO A 16 -4.30 22.46 5.51
CA PRO A 16 -4.21 23.03 4.17
C PRO A 16 -3.58 22.06 3.17
N VAL A 17 -4.16 21.96 1.97
CA VAL A 17 -3.58 21.15 0.89
C VAL A 17 -2.30 21.84 0.41
N ARG A 18 -1.14 21.26 0.73
CA ARG A 18 0.18 21.74 0.25
C ARG A 18 0.99 20.57 -0.27
N MET A 19 1.40 20.69 -1.53
CA MET A 19 2.18 19.68 -2.24
C MET A 19 3.27 20.33 -3.08
N HIS A 20 4.33 19.58 -3.35
CA HIS A 20 5.41 19.93 -4.25
C HIS A 20 5.68 18.77 -5.20
N LEU A 21 5.62 19.04 -6.51
CA LEU A 21 6.02 18.07 -7.52
C LEU A 21 7.54 18.08 -7.63
N THR A 22 8.17 16.94 -7.41
CA THR A 22 9.63 16.81 -7.41
C THR A 22 10.03 15.36 -7.66
N PRO A 23 11.23 15.10 -8.23
CA PRO A 23 11.84 13.79 -8.14
C PRO A 23 11.87 13.31 -6.68
N LEU A 24 11.38 12.09 -6.45
CA LEU A 24 11.33 11.48 -5.13
C LEU A 24 12.57 10.62 -4.86
N PRO A 25 13.03 10.56 -3.60
CA PRO A 25 14.06 9.62 -3.20
C PRO A 25 13.57 8.18 -3.42
N ALA A 26 14.48 7.26 -3.73
CA ALA A 26 14.19 5.85 -3.52
C ALA A 26 14.08 5.56 -2.02
N LEU A 27 13.34 4.53 -1.64
CA LEU A 27 13.16 4.14 -0.25
C LEU A 27 13.75 2.75 -0.03
N LEU A 28 14.73 2.65 0.87
CA LEU A 28 15.20 1.37 1.39
C LEU A 28 14.25 0.91 2.48
N ILE A 29 13.72 -0.29 2.33
CA ILE A 29 12.93 -1.00 3.33
C ILE A 29 13.81 -2.08 3.95
N VAL A 30 13.83 -2.12 5.28
CA VAL A 30 14.56 -3.13 6.05
C VAL A 30 13.56 -3.97 6.83
N SER A 31 13.63 -5.28 6.66
CA SER A 31 12.82 -6.26 7.38
C SER A 31 13.69 -7.20 8.20
N ALA A 32 13.11 -7.74 9.28
CA ALA A 32 13.62 -8.95 9.90
C ALA A 32 13.69 -10.09 8.87
N ARG A 33 14.55 -11.09 9.11
CA ARG A 33 14.65 -12.29 8.28
C ARG A 33 13.73 -13.40 8.78
N GLU A 34 13.55 -13.44 10.10
CA GLU A 34 12.80 -14.42 10.88
C GLU A 34 11.29 -14.27 10.73
N GLU A 35 10.83 -13.08 10.34
CA GLU A 35 9.42 -12.76 10.13
C GLU A 35 9.29 -11.63 9.11
N ILE A 36 8.16 -11.56 8.41
CA ILE A 36 7.88 -10.46 7.49
C ILE A 36 7.40 -9.27 8.29
N ARG A 37 8.36 -8.48 8.80
CA ARG A 37 8.09 -7.28 9.58
C ARG A 37 9.11 -6.20 9.26
N ARG A 38 8.60 -5.05 8.83
CA ARG A 38 9.43 -3.85 8.60
C ARG A 38 10.00 -3.35 9.93
N VAL A 39 11.31 -3.39 10.06
CA VAL A 39 12.05 -2.87 11.23
C VAL A 39 12.58 -1.45 11.01
N GLY A 40 12.70 -1.02 9.75
CA GLY A 40 13.15 0.33 9.42
C GLY A 40 12.90 0.70 7.96
N SER A 41 13.03 1.99 7.68
CA SER A 41 13.02 2.52 6.32
C SER A 41 13.94 3.74 6.23
N VAL A 42 14.73 3.84 5.15
CA VAL A 42 15.71 4.92 4.96
C VAL A 42 15.48 5.53 3.56
N PRO A 43 15.16 6.83 3.47
CA PRO A 43 15.19 7.54 2.20
C PRO A 43 16.61 7.57 1.65
N LEU A 44 16.75 7.26 0.37
CA LEU A 44 18.00 7.28 -0.37
C LEU A 44 18.03 8.46 -1.34
N GLU A 45 19.02 8.53 -2.21
CA GLU A 45 19.04 9.49 -3.30
C GLU A 45 18.02 9.15 -4.39
N ALA A 46 17.58 10.17 -5.12
CA ALA A 46 16.75 9.97 -6.31
C ALA A 46 17.63 9.44 -7.46
N GLY A 47 17.05 8.61 -8.34
CA GLY A 47 17.76 8.15 -9.54
C GLY A 47 18.79 7.04 -9.33
N ILE A 48 18.84 6.41 -8.15
CA ILE A 48 19.75 5.28 -7.87
C ILE A 48 19.52 4.14 -8.89
N SER A 49 20.62 3.73 -9.51
CA SER A 49 20.69 2.72 -10.56
C SER A 49 20.45 1.31 -10.03
N THR A 50 20.11 0.38 -10.93
CA THR A 50 19.88 -1.02 -10.55
C THR A 50 21.07 -1.70 -9.86
N PRO A 51 22.33 -1.52 -10.31
CA PRO A 51 23.50 -2.05 -9.60
C PRO A 51 23.64 -1.47 -8.19
N GLU A 52 23.49 -0.16 -8.01
CA GLU A 52 23.60 0.46 -6.69
C GLU A 52 22.50 -0.05 -5.74
N ARG A 53 21.27 -0.24 -6.23
CA ARG A 53 20.19 -0.87 -5.44
C ARG A 53 20.59 -2.27 -4.97
N TYR A 54 21.17 -3.07 -5.86
CA TYR A 54 21.63 -4.43 -5.55
C TYR A 54 22.73 -4.40 -4.48
N ASP A 55 23.70 -3.50 -4.60
CA ASP A 55 24.79 -3.36 -3.64
C ASP A 55 24.27 -2.96 -2.25
N ILE A 56 23.33 -2.01 -2.19
CA ILE A 56 22.70 -1.58 -0.94
C ILE A 56 21.94 -2.74 -0.27
N GLU A 57 21.10 -3.47 -1.01
CA GLU A 57 20.32 -4.59 -0.46
C GLU A 57 21.22 -5.75 -0.02
N THR A 58 22.28 -6.02 -0.78
CA THR A 58 23.28 -7.03 -0.44
C THR A 58 24.02 -6.65 0.84
N ALA A 59 24.39 -5.38 1.00
CA ALA A 59 25.00 -4.87 2.23
C ALA A 59 24.08 -5.01 3.46
N VAL A 60 22.76 -4.76 3.30
CA VAL A 60 21.77 -4.98 4.38
C VAL A 60 21.78 -6.43 4.85
N ARG A 61 21.87 -7.38 3.91
CA ARG A 61 21.96 -8.82 4.21
C ARG A 61 23.27 -9.19 4.87
N GLU A 62 24.40 -8.81 4.28
CA GLU A 62 25.72 -9.31 4.67
C GLU A 62 26.27 -8.66 5.93
N GLN A 63 25.94 -7.39 6.17
CA GLN A 63 26.50 -6.63 7.30
C GLN A 63 25.57 -6.60 8.52
N PHE A 64 24.27 -6.73 8.32
CA PHE A 64 23.27 -6.56 9.38
C PHE A 64 22.39 -7.79 9.61
N ASP A 65 22.53 -8.84 8.80
CA ASP A 65 21.68 -10.04 8.82
C ASP A 65 20.18 -9.69 8.71
N ARG A 66 19.86 -8.78 7.76
CA ARG A 66 18.49 -8.30 7.50
C ARG A 66 18.10 -8.44 6.04
N SER A 67 16.80 -8.42 5.78
CA SER A 67 16.25 -8.39 4.43
C SER A 67 16.13 -6.93 3.97
N GLY A 68 16.67 -6.60 2.79
CA GLY A 68 16.64 -5.27 2.20
C GLY A 68 15.83 -5.22 0.91
N TYR A 69 15.09 -4.13 0.68
CA TYR A 69 14.37 -3.88 -0.57
C TYR A 69 14.32 -2.38 -0.88
N VAL A 70 14.90 -1.97 -2.00
CA VAL A 70 14.89 -0.60 -2.51
C VAL A 70 13.79 -0.44 -3.54
N THR A 71 12.84 0.43 -3.23
CA THR A 71 11.66 0.71 -4.07
C THR A 71 11.54 2.20 -4.38
N ASN A 72 10.82 2.51 -5.46
CA ASN A 72 10.34 3.87 -5.67
C ASN A 72 9.01 4.05 -4.93
N ILE A 73 8.71 5.31 -4.59
CA ILE A 73 7.46 5.71 -3.93
C ILE A 73 6.71 6.70 -4.84
N GLY A 74 5.38 6.74 -4.73
CA GLY A 74 4.54 7.69 -5.48
C GLY A 74 4.44 9.06 -4.81
N GLY A 75 4.48 9.08 -3.48
CA GLY A 75 4.43 10.28 -2.66
C GLY A 75 5.22 10.11 -1.37
N LEU A 76 5.51 11.23 -0.71
CA LEU A 76 6.15 11.30 0.59
C LEU A 76 5.40 12.30 1.48
N GLY A 77 4.77 11.78 2.53
CA GLY A 77 3.89 12.50 3.46
C GLY A 77 4.54 13.54 4.39
N LEU A 78 5.65 14.16 3.98
CA LEU A 78 6.17 15.38 4.63
C LEU A 78 5.17 16.53 4.48
N TYR A 79 5.34 17.65 5.17
CA TYR A 79 4.47 18.82 5.01
C TYR A 79 5.29 20.05 4.57
N PRO A 80 5.10 20.56 3.33
CA PRO A 80 4.25 20.05 2.24
C PRO A 80 4.60 18.63 1.77
N SER A 81 3.62 17.88 1.24
CA SER A 81 3.89 16.55 0.68
C SER A 81 4.69 16.67 -0.61
N MET A 82 5.58 15.71 -0.84
CA MET A 82 6.30 15.60 -2.10
C MET A 82 5.67 14.51 -2.95
N ILE A 83 5.45 14.78 -4.23
CA ILE A 83 4.73 13.88 -5.14
C ILE A 83 5.54 13.73 -6.42
N ILE A 84 5.61 12.51 -6.93
CA ILE A 84 6.32 12.23 -8.17
C ILE A 84 5.69 12.96 -9.35
N GLU A 85 6.52 13.46 -10.24
CA GLU A 85 6.07 14.02 -11.51
C GLU A 85 5.46 12.91 -12.39
N THR A 86 4.24 13.13 -12.87
CA THR A 86 3.53 12.15 -13.71
C THR A 86 2.62 12.86 -14.71
N ALA A 87 2.45 12.27 -15.88
CA ALA A 87 1.45 12.69 -16.86
C ALA A 87 0.06 12.06 -16.61
N ASN A 88 -0.03 11.10 -15.68
CA ASN A 88 -1.29 10.44 -15.34
C ASN A 88 -2.01 11.22 -14.24
N ILE A 89 -3.00 12.03 -14.63
CA ILE A 89 -3.74 12.88 -13.69
C ILE A 89 -4.60 12.08 -12.70
N ASN A 90 -5.09 10.89 -13.07
CA ASN A 90 -5.84 10.03 -12.16
C ASN A 90 -4.92 9.56 -11.01
N PHE A 91 -3.74 9.05 -11.35
CA PHE A 91 -2.73 8.66 -10.37
C PHE A 91 -2.26 9.86 -9.53
N LEU A 92 -2.04 11.02 -10.16
CA LEU A 92 -1.62 12.23 -9.45
C LEU A 92 -2.64 12.62 -8.38
N MET A 93 -3.93 12.70 -8.73
CA MET A 93 -4.97 13.10 -7.79
C MET A 93 -5.20 12.09 -6.68
N ASP A 94 -5.04 10.79 -6.96
CA ASP A 94 -5.06 9.74 -5.95
C ASP A 94 -3.93 9.94 -4.92
N VAL A 95 -2.68 10.08 -5.38
CA VAL A 95 -1.52 10.31 -4.49
C VAL A 95 -1.65 11.62 -3.71
N VAL A 96 -2.11 12.72 -4.33
CA VAL A 96 -2.33 13.99 -3.63
C VAL A 96 -3.29 13.81 -2.45
N ALA A 97 -4.40 13.12 -2.68
CA ALA A 97 -5.40 12.88 -1.65
C ALA A 97 -4.92 11.87 -0.60
N HIS A 98 -4.15 10.84 -1.00
CA HIS A 98 -3.51 9.88 -0.11
C HIS A 98 -2.56 10.58 0.88
N GLU A 99 -1.63 11.39 0.38
CA GLU A 99 -0.67 12.10 1.24
C GLU A 99 -1.37 13.13 2.13
N TRP A 100 -2.42 13.79 1.63
CA TRP A 100 -3.23 14.68 2.45
C TRP A 100 -3.97 13.94 3.57
N ALA A 101 -4.41 12.70 3.34
CA ALA A 101 -5.02 11.87 4.36
C ALA A 101 -4.06 11.63 5.53
N HIS A 102 -2.77 11.39 5.25
CA HIS A 102 -1.75 11.25 6.27
C HIS A 102 -1.55 12.54 7.07
N HIS A 103 -1.58 13.72 6.43
CA HIS A 103 -1.53 14.99 7.15
C HIS A 103 -2.72 15.14 8.10
N TRP A 104 -3.92 14.78 7.64
CA TRP A 104 -5.12 14.85 8.46
C TRP A 104 -5.04 13.87 9.64
N MET A 105 -4.71 12.60 9.37
CA MET A 105 -4.60 11.55 10.39
C MET A 105 -3.48 11.82 11.40
N GLY A 106 -2.39 12.49 10.97
CA GLY A 106 -1.29 12.90 11.83
C GLY A 106 -1.68 13.89 12.93
N LEU A 107 -2.87 14.49 12.86
CA LEU A 107 -3.44 15.32 13.93
C LEU A 107 -4.16 14.52 15.02
N TYR A 108 -4.31 13.20 14.84
CA TYR A 108 -5.09 12.32 15.71
C TYR A 108 -4.28 11.08 16.13
N PRO A 109 -4.71 10.35 17.18
CA PRO A 109 -3.99 9.18 17.66
C PRO A 109 -3.71 8.11 16.61
N ILE A 110 -4.61 7.91 15.63
CA ILE A 110 -4.38 6.97 14.52
C ILE A 110 -3.07 7.26 13.78
N GLY A 111 -2.80 8.53 13.43
CA GLY A 111 -1.58 8.91 12.73
C GLY A 111 -0.37 9.02 13.65
N LEU A 112 -0.55 9.47 14.89
CA LEU A 112 0.54 9.51 15.88
C LEU A 112 1.09 8.11 16.22
N ASN A 113 0.24 7.08 16.10
CA ASN A 113 0.61 5.67 16.29
C ASN A 113 0.98 4.96 14.98
N TYR A 114 1.14 5.67 13.86
CA TYR A 114 1.46 5.08 12.55
C TYR A 114 2.60 4.04 12.58
N ALA A 115 3.64 4.32 13.35
CA ALA A 115 4.83 3.48 13.44
C ALA A 115 4.87 2.58 14.69
N SER A 116 3.81 2.53 15.50
CA SER A 116 3.79 1.76 16.75
C SER A 116 3.71 0.24 16.51
N SER A 117 3.02 -0.19 15.45
CA SER A 117 2.92 -1.61 15.07
C SER A 117 2.74 -1.77 13.55
N GLY A 118 2.84 -3.02 13.06
CA GLY A 118 2.56 -3.34 11.66
C GLY A 118 1.09 -3.11 11.32
N GLU A 119 0.20 -3.52 12.22
CA GLU A 119 -1.24 -3.33 12.10
C GLU A 119 -1.60 -1.86 12.03
N MET A 120 -1.06 -1.01 12.92
CA MET A 120 -1.34 0.44 12.88
C MET A 120 -0.89 1.10 11.59
N ARG A 121 0.22 0.63 11.01
CA ARG A 121 0.64 1.06 9.68
C ARG A 121 -0.36 0.63 8.61
N THR A 122 -0.75 -0.64 8.59
CA THR A 122 -1.75 -1.16 7.62
C THR A 122 -3.09 -0.43 7.75
N ILE A 123 -3.54 -0.10 8.97
CA ILE A 123 -4.75 0.69 9.21
C ILE A 123 -4.63 2.07 8.56
N ASN A 124 -3.52 2.78 8.83
CA ASN A 124 -3.28 4.12 8.28
C ASN A 124 -3.18 4.11 6.75
N GLU A 125 -2.37 3.22 6.17
CA GLU A 125 -2.21 3.12 4.71
C GLU A 125 -3.53 2.73 4.04
N SER A 126 -4.31 1.81 4.63
CA SER A 126 -5.62 1.43 4.11
C SER A 126 -6.60 2.61 4.13
N ALA A 127 -6.63 3.39 5.20
CA ALA A 127 -7.48 4.58 5.30
C ALA A 127 -7.05 5.68 4.31
N ALA A 128 -5.74 5.89 4.15
CA ALA A 128 -5.19 6.83 3.17
C ALA A 128 -5.50 6.42 1.73
N ASN A 129 -5.35 5.13 1.41
CA ASN A 129 -5.69 4.57 0.10
C ASN A 129 -7.18 4.75 -0.24
N ILE A 130 -8.08 4.52 0.72
CA ILE A 130 -9.52 4.72 0.52
C ILE A 130 -9.81 6.20 0.21
N LEU A 131 -9.26 7.10 1.02
CA LEU A 131 -9.46 8.54 0.84
C LEU A 131 -8.85 9.01 -0.50
N GLY A 132 -7.65 8.54 -0.83
CA GLY A 132 -6.94 8.80 -2.08
C GLY A 132 -7.81 8.51 -3.29
N ARG A 133 -8.30 7.27 -3.38
CA ARG A 133 -9.12 6.82 -4.51
C ARG A 133 -10.41 7.59 -4.64
N GLU A 134 -11.13 7.79 -3.53
CA GLU A 134 -12.46 8.41 -3.57
C GLU A 134 -12.41 9.92 -3.82
N ILE A 135 -11.52 10.63 -3.12
CA ILE A 135 -11.32 12.08 -3.33
C ILE A 135 -10.68 12.33 -4.69
N GLY A 136 -9.67 11.54 -5.07
CA GLY A 136 -9.03 11.62 -6.38
C GLY A 136 -10.05 11.47 -7.50
N ALA A 137 -10.88 10.43 -7.46
CA ALA A 137 -11.93 10.23 -8.44
C ALA A 137 -12.98 11.36 -8.44
N ALA A 138 -13.32 11.92 -7.27
CA ALA A 138 -14.24 13.06 -7.18
C ALA A 138 -13.66 14.35 -7.78
N VAL A 139 -12.36 14.59 -7.61
CA VAL A 139 -11.64 15.71 -8.25
C VAL A 139 -11.64 15.53 -9.77
N ILE A 140 -11.31 14.33 -10.26
CA ILE A 140 -11.31 14.02 -11.70
C ILE A 140 -12.70 14.25 -12.30
N ARG A 141 -13.76 13.68 -11.70
CA ARG A 141 -15.14 13.87 -12.18
C ARG A 141 -15.55 15.33 -12.29
N ARG A 142 -15.06 16.19 -11.37
CA ARG A 142 -15.49 17.60 -11.29
C ARG A 142 -14.70 18.52 -12.22
N TYR A 143 -13.39 18.34 -12.28
CA TYR A 143 -12.48 19.30 -12.93
C TYR A 143 -11.84 18.78 -14.21
N TYR A 144 -11.83 17.46 -14.40
CA TYR A 144 -11.17 16.76 -15.51
C TYR A 144 -12.07 15.64 -16.06
N PRO A 145 -13.34 15.92 -16.40
CA PRO A 145 -14.32 14.89 -16.78
C PRO A 145 -13.88 14.05 -17.99
N GLU A 146 -13.03 14.59 -18.86
CA GLU A 146 -12.44 13.89 -20.00
C GLU A 146 -11.44 12.78 -19.62
N TYR A 147 -10.95 12.78 -18.38
CA TYR A 147 -10.05 11.76 -17.83
C TYR A 147 -10.76 10.76 -16.93
N VAL A 148 -12.10 10.83 -16.81
CA VAL A 148 -12.88 9.83 -16.08
C VAL A 148 -12.72 8.49 -16.77
N LEU A 149 -12.23 7.50 -16.03
CA LEU A 149 -12.10 6.14 -16.55
C LEU A 149 -13.49 5.58 -16.87
N PRO A 150 -13.65 4.89 -18.01
CA PRO A 150 -14.92 4.25 -18.32
C PRO A 150 -15.25 3.21 -17.22
N PRO A 151 -16.53 3.04 -16.87
CA PRO A 151 -16.90 1.97 -15.96
C PRO A 151 -16.45 0.62 -16.54
N PRO A 152 -16.12 -0.36 -15.68
CA PRO A 152 -15.94 -1.73 -16.14
C PRO A 152 -17.16 -2.14 -16.98
N PRO A 153 -16.98 -2.81 -18.13
CA PRO A 153 -18.11 -3.23 -18.96
C PRO A 153 -19.08 -4.08 -18.13
N GLU A 154 -20.38 -3.76 -18.17
CA GLU A 154 -21.45 -4.49 -17.44
C GLU A 154 -21.47 -5.97 -17.78
N ASN A 155 -21.14 -6.30 -19.03
CA ASN A 155 -20.85 -7.64 -19.49
C ASN A 155 -19.40 -7.64 -19.97
N PRO A 156 -18.42 -8.04 -19.13
CA PRO A 156 -17.13 -8.40 -19.67
C PRO A 156 -17.39 -9.43 -20.77
N PRO A 157 -16.72 -9.33 -21.95
CA PRO A 157 -16.86 -10.35 -22.98
C PRO A 157 -16.69 -11.71 -22.31
N GLU A 158 -17.58 -12.66 -22.62
CA GLU A 158 -17.40 -14.04 -22.16
C GLU A 158 -15.93 -14.38 -22.42
N PRO A 159 -15.18 -14.83 -21.39
CA PRO A 159 -13.82 -15.24 -21.61
C PRO A 159 -13.87 -16.20 -22.79
N LEU A 160 -13.10 -15.89 -23.85
CA LEU A 160 -12.94 -16.78 -25.00
C LEU A 160 -12.85 -18.18 -24.44
N PRO A 161 -13.62 -19.18 -24.95
CA PRO A 161 -13.63 -20.50 -24.38
C PRO A 161 -12.19 -20.92 -24.18
N LEU A 162 -11.75 -20.92 -22.92
CA LEU A 162 -10.44 -21.41 -22.55
C LEU A 162 -10.47 -22.83 -23.08
N ASP A 163 -9.56 -23.14 -24.00
CA ASP A 163 -9.33 -24.53 -24.37
C ASP A 163 -9.24 -25.28 -23.05
N PRO A 164 -10.15 -26.22 -22.73
CA PRO A 164 -10.14 -26.90 -21.46
C PRO A 164 -8.87 -27.74 -21.26
N ALA A 165 -8.06 -27.91 -22.32
CA ALA A 165 -6.72 -28.46 -22.27
C ALA A 165 -5.61 -27.40 -22.07
N ALA A 166 -5.89 -26.10 -22.23
CA ALA A 166 -4.94 -25.04 -21.93
C ALA A 166 -4.86 -24.80 -20.42
N PRO A 167 -3.64 -24.62 -19.86
CA PRO A 167 -3.49 -24.27 -18.46
C PRO A 167 -4.20 -22.94 -18.16
N PRO A 168 -4.79 -22.79 -16.95
CA PRO A 168 -5.43 -21.54 -16.55
C PRO A 168 -4.43 -20.38 -16.66
N PRO A 169 -4.91 -19.17 -17.04
CA PRO A 169 -4.05 -18.00 -17.14
C PRO A 169 -3.41 -17.69 -15.79
N PHE A 170 -2.17 -17.23 -15.82
CA PHE A 170 -1.44 -16.85 -14.62
C PHE A 170 -2.15 -15.71 -13.88
N ASP A 171 -2.56 -15.96 -12.64
CA ASP A 171 -3.15 -14.96 -11.76
C ASP A 171 -2.09 -14.42 -10.79
N PHE A 172 -1.53 -13.26 -11.10
CA PHE A 172 -0.50 -12.62 -10.28
C PHE A 172 -0.92 -12.46 -8.82
N ARG A 173 -2.17 -12.10 -8.54
CA ARG A 173 -2.63 -11.83 -7.17
C ARG A 173 -2.74 -13.12 -6.38
N ALA A 174 -3.32 -14.16 -6.98
CA ALA A 174 -3.42 -15.46 -6.35
C ALA A 174 -2.04 -16.05 -6.08
N GLU A 175 -1.13 -15.99 -7.06
CA GLU A 175 0.23 -16.51 -6.93
C GLU A 175 1.07 -15.71 -5.92
N MET A 176 0.87 -14.39 -5.82
CA MET A 176 1.48 -13.56 -4.78
C MET A 176 0.94 -13.88 -3.39
N ALA A 177 -0.37 -14.14 -3.26
CA ALA A 177 -1.01 -14.56 -2.02
C ALA A 177 -0.46 -15.89 -1.51
N GLU A 178 -0.39 -16.89 -2.40
CA GLU A 178 0.19 -18.19 -2.08
C GLU A 178 1.66 -18.07 -1.66
N THR A 179 2.43 -17.24 -2.39
CA THR A 179 3.83 -16.98 -2.04
C THR A 179 3.93 -16.39 -0.64
N ARG A 180 3.08 -15.40 -0.31
CA ARG A 180 3.09 -14.75 0.99
C ARG A 180 2.75 -15.72 2.12
N ILE A 181 1.65 -16.46 1.98
CA ILE A 181 1.17 -17.43 2.98
C ILE A 181 2.22 -18.52 3.24
N THR A 182 2.82 -19.05 2.17
CA THR A 182 3.83 -20.10 2.29
C THR A 182 5.12 -19.57 2.93
N ALA A 183 5.54 -18.36 2.59
CA ALA A 183 6.68 -17.71 3.22
C ALA A 183 6.44 -17.49 4.73
N ASP A 184 5.28 -16.94 5.12
CA ASP A 184 4.92 -16.74 6.54
C ASP A 184 4.95 -18.07 7.30
N ARG A 185 4.42 -19.16 6.72
CA ARG A 185 4.46 -20.49 7.34
C ARG A 185 5.89 -20.98 7.59
N LEU A 186 6.76 -20.90 6.57
CA LEU A 186 8.15 -21.34 6.68
C LEU A 186 8.92 -20.52 7.73
N LEU A 187 8.65 -19.21 7.79
CA LEU A 187 9.24 -18.31 8.79
C LEU A 187 8.76 -18.62 10.20
N ALA A 188 7.46 -18.89 10.38
CA ALA A 188 6.90 -19.29 11.67
C ALA A 188 7.46 -20.64 12.18
N GLU A 189 7.87 -21.53 11.27
CA GLU A 189 8.57 -22.77 11.58
C GLU A 189 10.07 -22.58 11.89
N GLY A 190 10.60 -21.36 11.75
CA GLY A 190 12.03 -21.05 11.91
C GLY A 190 12.89 -21.39 10.69
N ASN A 191 12.29 -21.79 9.57
CA ASN A 191 12.98 -22.21 8.35
C ASN A 191 13.29 -21.02 7.43
N ILE A 192 14.13 -20.09 7.92
CA ILE A 192 14.45 -18.81 7.23
C ILE A 192 15.01 -19.04 5.82
N GLU A 193 16.03 -19.88 5.70
CA GLU A 193 16.70 -20.15 4.43
C GLU A 193 15.76 -20.82 3.42
N ALA A 194 14.86 -21.68 3.89
CA ALA A 194 13.86 -22.31 3.05
C ALA A 194 12.82 -21.30 2.54
N ALA A 195 12.40 -20.35 3.40
CA ALA A 195 11.51 -19.26 3.01
C ALA A 195 12.16 -18.37 1.94
N GLU A 196 13.43 -18.00 2.12
CA GLU A 196 14.17 -17.18 1.15
C GLU A 196 14.39 -17.90 -0.18
N PHE A 197 14.77 -19.17 -0.14
CA PHE A 197 14.88 -20.00 -1.34
C PHE A 197 13.55 -20.12 -2.08
N TYR A 198 12.46 -20.34 -1.34
CA TYR A 198 11.12 -20.39 -1.90
C TYR A 198 10.73 -19.06 -2.56
N MET A 199 10.94 -17.93 -1.89
CA MET A 199 10.65 -16.61 -2.48
C MET A 199 11.48 -16.32 -3.74
N GLU A 200 12.76 -16.70 -3.80
CA GLU A 200 13.57 -16.56 -5.01
C GLU A 200 13.08 -17.49 -6.14
N ALA A 201 12.68 -18.72 -5.82
CA ALA A 201 12.09 -19.64 -6.79
C ALA A 201 10.79 -19.07 -7.37
N ARG A 202 9.95 -18.49 -6.50
CA ARG A 202 8.71 -17.82 -6.91
C ARG A 202 8.98 -16.57 -7.73
N ARG A 203 10.00 -15.77 -7.39
CA ARG A 203 10.42 -14.61 -8.20
C ARG A 203 10.71 -15.03 -9.65
N ARG A 204 11.46 -16.12 -9.85
CA ARG A 204 11.76 -16.65 -11.19
C ARG A 204 10.49 -17.09 -11.91
N PHE A 205 9.58 -17.76 -11.20
CA PHE A 205 8.28 -18.12 -11.74
C PHE A 205 7.45 -16.88 -12.18
N PHE A 206 7.47 -15.78 -11.43
CA PHE A 206 6.88 -14.51 -11.86
C PHE A 206 7.55 -13.98 -13.14
N LEU A 207 8.88 -14.03 -13.25
CA LEU A 207 9.61 -13.63 -14.46
C LEU A 207 9.21 -14.46 -15.68
N ASP A 208 9.12 -15.78 -15.52
CA ASP A 208 8.73 -16.70 -16.59
C ASP A 208 7.30 -16.43 -17.10
N ASN A 209 6.45 -15.85 -16.26
CA ASN A 209 5.10 -15.42 -16.59
C ASN A 209 5.00 -13.93 -16.97
N GLY A 210 6.12 -13.26 -17.23
CA GLY A 210 6.17 -11.88 -17.75
C GLY A 210 6.16 -10.77 -16.68
N TYR A 211 6.24 -11.12 -15.39
CA TYR A 211 6.28 -10.15 -14.29
C TYR A 211 7.72 -9.92 -13.84
N ASN A 212 8.28 -8.76 -14.20
CA ASN A 212 9.66 -8.43 -13.89
C ASN A 212 9.83 -7.97 -12.43
N LEU A 213 9.99 -8.93 -11.51
CA LEU A 213 10.32 -8.67 -10.12
C LEU A 213 11.85 -8.73 -9.91
N ARG A 214 12.44 -7.59 -9.55
CA ARG A 214 13.88 -7.50 -9.26
C ARG A 214 14.26 -8.30 -8.01
N VAL A 215 13.44 -8.21 -6.97
CA VAL A 215 13.62 -8.86 -5.66
C VAL A 215 12.28 -9.32 -5.14
N LEU A 216 12.24 -10.51 -4.55
CA LEU A 216 11.10 -11.01 -3.77
C LEU A 216 11.65 -11.60 -2.47
N ASN A 217 11.43 -10.91 -1.37
CA ASN A 217 11.95 -11.26 -0.04
C ASN A 217 11.03 -10.69 1.06
N GLN A 218 11.41 -10.87 2.33
CA GLN A 218 10.66 -10.36 3.48
C GLN A 218 10.47 -8.84 3.40
N ALA A 219 11.50 -8.07 3.00
CA ALA A 219 11.39 -6.62 2.89
C ALA A 219 10.43 -6.16 1.78
N TYR A 220 10.37 -6.87 0.65
CA TYR A 220 9.37 -6.65 -0.39
C TYR A 220 7.96 -6.79 0.19
N PHE A 221 7.69 -7.92 0.87
CA PHE A 221 6.38 -8.17 1.46
C PHE A 221 6.05 -7.24 2.64
N ALA A 222 7.06 -6.83 3.42
CA ALA A 222 6.88 -5.89 4.52
C ALA A 222 6.54 -4.47 4.05
N PHE A 223 6.90 -4.11 2.82
CA PHE A 223 6.49 -2.86 2.18
C PHE A 223 5.11 -2.98 1.54
N HIS A 224 4.94 -3.94 0.63
CA HIS A 224 3.71 -4.08 -0.16
C HIS A 224 2.52 -4.62 0.65
N GLY A 225 2.79 -5.38 1.72
CA GLY A 225 1.75 -5.87 2.64
C GLY A 225 1.05 -4.77 3.43
N ALA A 226 1.62 -3.57 3.55
CA ALA A 226 0.92 -2.43 4.16
C ALA A 226 -0.14 -1.82 3.21
N TYR A 227 0.01 -2.02 1.89
CA TYR A 227 -0.91 -1.55 0.85
C TYR A 227 -1.91 -2.66 0.52
N ALA A 228 -2.92 -2.81 1.39
CA ALA A 228 -3.87 -3.91 1.35
C ALA A 228 -4.75 -4.00 0.08
N ASP A 229 -4.70 -2.98 -0.78
CA ASP A 229 -5.44 -2.91 -2.04
C ASP A 229 -4.73 -3.57 -3.24
N GLN A 230 -3.44 -3.90 -3.12
CA GLN A 230 -2.71 -4.58 -4.20
C GLN A 230 -3.05 -6.08 -4.32
N GLY A 231 -3.71 -6.67 -3.32
CA GLY A 231 -4.15 -8.06 -3.32
C GLY A 231 -2.99 -9.06 -3.22
N GLY A 232 -3.08 -10.01 -2.29
CA GLY A 232 -2.14 -11.13 -2.15
C GLY A 232 -0.88 -10.85 -1.31
N ALA A 233 -0.26 -9.66 -1.38
CA ALA A 233 0.94 -9.35 -0.58
C ALA A 233 0.69 -9.25 0.95
N THR A 234 -0.58 -9.12 1.35
CA THR A 234 -1.06 -9.05 2.74
C THR A 234 -1.18 -10.40 3.44
N GLY A 235 -1.14 -11.52 2.68
CA GLY A 235 -1.38 -12.84 3.24
C GLY A 235 -2.77 -12.93 3.86
N SER A 236 -2.86 -13.50 5.07
CA SER A 236 -4.11 -13.64 5.84
C SER A 236 -4.41 -12.44 6.77
N ASP A 237 -3.79 -11.28 6.57
CA ASP A 237 -3.97 -10.10 7.45
C ASP A 237 -5.43 -9.58 7.41
N PRO A 238 -6.17 -9.62 8.54
CA PRO A 238 -7.56 -9.18 8.60
C PRO A 238 -7.75 -7.65 8.64
N VAL A 239 -6.67 -6.86 8.79
CA VAL A 239 -6.75 -5.41 9.00
C VAL A 239 -7.41 -4.69 7.81
N GLY A 240 -6.94 -4.94 6.58
CA GLY A 240 -7.45 -4.28 5.38
C GLY A 240 -8.95 -4.51 5.16
N PRO A 241 -9.45 -5.75 5.19
CA PRO A 241 -10.89 -6.04 5.12
C PRO A 241 -11.71 -5.29 6.18
N LEU A 242 -11.20 -5.21 7.42
CA LEU A 242 -11.90 -4.54 8.52
C LEU A 242 -12.00 -3.03 8.31
N VAL A 243 -10.94 -2.37 7.82
CA VAL A 243 -10.98 -0.94 7.46
C VAL A 243 -12.01 -0.69 6.35
N ASN A 244 -12.07 -1.57 5.33
CA ASN A 244 -13.08 -1.48 4.28
C ASN A 244 -14.50 -1.68 4.81
N GLN A 245 -14.70 -2.58 5.79
CA GLN A 245 -16.00 -2.76 6.44
C GLN A 245 -16.45 -1.47 7.15
N VAL A 246 -15.55 -0.84 7.92
CA VAL A 246 -15.83 0.44 8.60
C VAL A 246 -16.15 1.53 7.57
N ARG A 247 -15.40 1.60 6.47
CA ARG A 247 -15.69 2.51 5.36
C ARG A 247 -17.07 2.26 4.76
N ALA A 248 -17.42 1.02 4.46
CA ALA A 248 -18.69 0.65 3.82
C ALA A 248 -19.92 1.03 4.68
N LYS A 249 -19.76 0.98 6.00
CA LYS A 249 -20.81 1.37 6.97
C LYS A 249 -20.84 2.86 7.28
N SER A 250 -19.84 3.61 6.83
CA SER A 250 -19.76 5.05 7.02
C SER A 250 -20.45 5.78 5.88
N GLY A 251 -21.39 6.67 6.21
CA GLY A 251 -22.16 7.42 5.20
C GLY A 251 -21.33 8.39 4.36
N THR A 252 -20.24 8.94 4.92
CA THR A 252 -19.31 9.85 4.24
C THR A 252 -17.86 9.53 4.59
N LEU A 253 -16.91 10.08 3.82
CA LEU A 253 -15.48 9.93 4.11
C LEU A 253 -15.08 10.59 5.44
N ARG A 254 -15.71 11.71 5.78
CA ARG A 254 -15.53 12.38 7.08
C ARG A 254 -16.01 11.51 8.23
N MET A 255 -17.18 10.89 8.12
CA MET A 255 -17.67 9.94 9.14
C MET A 255 -16.72 8.74 9.27
N PHE A 256 -16.24 8.21 8.14
CA PHE A 256 -15.26 7.12 8.14
C PHE A 256 -14.01 7.49 8.95
N LEU A 257 -13.38 8.64 8.66
CA LEU A 257 -12.20 9.07 9.40
C LEU A 257 -12.53 9.45 10.85
N ASP A 258 -13.72 9.97 11.14
CA ASP A 258 -14.17 10.22 12.52
C ASP A 258 -14.28 8.95 13.35
N ASN A 259 -14.76 7.86 12.75
CA ASN A 259 -14.90 6.56 13.42
C ASN A 259 -13.54 5.97 13.81
N ILE A 260 -12.50 6.17 12.99
CA ILE A 260 -11.20 5.53 13.21
C ILE A 260 -10.13 6.45 13.80
N ARG A 261 -10.33 7.77 13.88
CA ARG A 261 -9.27 8.74 14.25
C ARG A 261 -8.62 8.50 15.61
N PHE A 262 -9.35 7.88 16.55
CA PHE A 262 -8.85 7.59 17.90
C PHE A 262 -8.33 6.15 18.05
N VAL A 263 -8.38 5.33 17.00
CA VAL A 263 -7.83 3.98 17.02
C VAL A 263 -6.31 4.03 17.18
N THR A 264 -5.81 3.29 18.14
CA THR A 264 -4.39 3.14 18.48
C THR A 264 -3.93 1.68 18.47
N THR A 265 -4.88 0.73 18.40
CA THR A 265 -4.61 -0.70 18.33
C THR A 265 -5.56 -1.41 17.36
N PHE A 266 -5.18 -2.60 16.89
CA PHE A 266 -6.05 -3.43 16.05
C PHE A 266 -7.35 -3.83 16.78
N SER A 267 -7.28 -4.12 18.08
CA SER A 267 -8.48 -4.47 18.87
C SER A 267 -9.50 -3.33 18.94
N GLU A 268 -9.04 -2.07 18.96
CA GLU A 268 -9.95 -0.92 18.92
C GLU A 268 -10.63 -0.78 17.55
N LEU A 269 -9.92 -1.06 16.45
CA LEU A 269 -10.56 -1.11 15.13
C LEU A 269 -11.64 -2.20 15.08
N GLN A 270 -11.40 -3.37 15.68
CA GLN A 270 -12.41 -4.43 15.78
C GLN A 270 -13.65 -3.98 16.56
N ALA A 271 -13.46 -3.27 17.67
CA ALA A 271 -14.56 -2.70 18.43
C ALA A 271 -15.38 -1.70 17.61
N VAL A 272 -14.71 -0.77 16.90
CA VAL A 272 -15.36 0.19 16.00
C VAL A 272 -16.16 -0.52 14.90
N ALA A 273 -15.59 -1.56 14.28
CA ALA A 273 -16.28 -2.30 13.22
C ALA A 273 -17.53 -3.03 13.72
N ALA A 274 -17.48 -3.58 14.94
CA ALA A 274 -18.60 -4.25 15.61
C ALA A 274 -19.70 -3.28 16.06
N GLU A 275 -19.35 -2.08 16.53
CA GLU A 275 -20.34 -1.05 16.90
C GLU A 275 -21.14 -0.52 15.70
N LEU A 276 -20.60 -0.64 14.49
CA LEU A 276 -21.25 -0.24 13.25
C LEU A 276 -22.03 -1.41 12.58
N GLU A 277 -22.05 -2.62 13.15
CA GLU A 277 -22.95 -3.73 12.72
C GLU A 277 -24.41 -3.48 13.15
#